data_AF-A0A1J4KHI1-F1
#
_entry.id   AF-A0A1J4KHI1-F1
#
_cell.length_a   1.000
_cell.length_b   1.000
_cell.length_c   1.000
_cell.angle_alpha   90.00
_cell.angle_beta   90.00
_cell.angle_gamma   90.00
#
_symmetry.space_group_name_H-M   'P 1'
#
loop_
_entity.id
_entity.type
_entity.pdbx_description
1 polymer ?
#
loop_
_entity_poly.entity_id
_entity_poly.type
_entity_poly.pdbx_seq_one_letter_code
_entity_poly.pdbx_strand_id
1 'polypeptide(L)'
;MNEHSFDFPATFHIYFRKEEFPVNKDLFCFFSPKFQSLIQSAKDSSIDLTDNRVLDISFAMFVRACQQLPYSINPSNYYDIRYLANDYKVKHLIDECNEFQEKCIKSDLVIHRLYYKIRKGSHLKKIIKIVAYNLPDLLNKNELLFVPNEYLKSILQERTNSMNQSQIFNFLVKKFDNDHSSASLFSLLDPSKLTIYEIKWLLDHHPLVNTSFIPAEIRARAKTINDEINEQQEKINEYEEKIKNDLSKSAFNQVFHRLKHIKNKFVKHGQIHKIVSELGKEEFEEIGEIEKEQSVSDLNSQATEYEDRIADLDLKTQDLEFKFMQLLQFLESK
;
A
#
# COMPACT_ATOMS: atom_id res chain seq x y z
N MET A 1 1.32 8.36 39.97
CA MET A 1 1.63 7.10 40.69
C MET A 1 3.14 6.97 40.69
N ASN A 2 3.78 7.04 41.85
CA ASN A 2 5.21 6.86 41.95
C ASN A 2 5.50 5.36 41.82
N GLU A 3 6.07 4.96 40.68
CA GLU A 3 6.62 3.62 40.50
C GLU A 3 7.80 3.47 41.46
N HIS A 4 7.56 2.86 42.62
CA HIS A 4 8.64 2.33 43.43
C HIS A 4 9.23 1.14 42.67
N SER A 5 10.21 1.40 41.81
CA SER A 5 11.03 0.35 41.22
C SER A 5 11.79 -0.33 42.35
N PHE A 6 11.36 -1.54 42.73
CA PHE A 6 12.16 -2.41 43.57
C PHE A 6 13.39 -2.84 42.76
N ASP A 7 14.50 -2.14 42.98
CA ASP A 7 15.77 -2.46 42.33
C ASP A 7 16.42 -3.61 43.12
N PHE A 8 16.13 -4.84 42.70
CA PHE A 8 16.76 -6.02 43.29
C PHE A 8 18.20 -6.09 42.79
N PRO A 9 19.21 -6.25 43.69
CA PRO A 9 20.60 -6.33 43.25
C PRO A 9 20.79 -7.55 42.35
N ALA A 10 21.55 -7.36 41.26
CA ALA A 10 21.96 -8.46 40.40
C ALA A 10 22.96 -9.35 41.15
N THR A 11 22.72 -10.66 41.13
CA THR A 11 23.53 -11.66 41.84
C THR A 11 24.04 -12.76 40.91
N PHE A 12 23.73 -12.68 39.63
CA PHE A 12 24.05 -13.69 38.63
C PHE A 12 24.03 -13.09 37.22
N HIS A 13 24.82 -13.67 36.30
CA HIS A 13 24.94 -13.19 34.93
C HIS A 13 24.47 -14.25 33.94
N ILE A 14 23.51 -13.90 33.08
CA ILE A 14 23.10 -14.76 31.98
C ILE A 14 23.74 -14.22 30.69
N TYR A 15 24.46 -15.07 29.98
CA TYR A 15 24.95 -14.77 28.64
C TYR A 15 23.98 -15.30 27.59
N PHE A 16 23.69 -14.48 26.59
CA PHE A 16 22.97 -14.89 25.40
C PHE A 16 23.66 -14.27 24.18
N ARG A 17 24.31 -15.14 23.40
CA ARG A 17 25.29 -14.78 22.36
C ARG A 17 26.42 -13.94 22.93
N LYS A 18 26.42 -12.63 22.63
CA LYS A 18 27.45 -11.67 23.05
C LYS A 18 26.91 -10.67 24.07
N GLU A 19 25.65 -10.80 24.44
CA GLU A 19 25.00 -9.90 25.39
C GLU A 19 24.97 -10.53 26.78
N GLU A 20 25.19 -9.70 27.78
CA GLU A 20 25.16 -10.06 29.18
C GLU A 20 23.92 -9.47 29.85
N PHE A 21 23.19 -10.32 30.56
CA PHE A 21 21.97 -9.98 31.27
C PHE A 21 22.21 -10.17 32.77
N PRO A 22 22.49 -9.08 33.52
CA PRO A 22 22.56 -9.16 34.98
C PRO A 22 21.16 -9.43 35.55
N VAL A 23 21.05 -10.43 36.41
CA VAL A 23 19.76 -10.85 36.99
C VAL A 23 19.86 -11.06 38.50
N ASN A 24 18.75 -10.82 39.19
CA ASN A 24 18.57 -11.36 40.53
C ASN A 24 18.28 -12.86 40.43
N LYS A 25 19.20 -13.67 40.99
CA LYS A 25 19.17 -15.13 40.90
C LYS A 25 17.89 -15.73 41.48
N ASP A 26 17.51 -15.27 42.67
CA ASP A 26 16.40 -15.84 43.44
C ASP A 26 15.07 -15.57 42.74
N LEU A 27 14.90 -14.34 42.24
CA LEU A 27 13.71 -13.95 41.47
C LEU A 27 13.59 -14.77 40.17
N PHE A 28 14.69 -14.93 39.43
CA PHE A 28 14.67 -15.72 38.20
C PHE A 28 14.38 -17.20 38.47
N CYS A 29 14.99 -17.79 39.52
CA CYS A 29 14.73 -19.17 39.93
C CYS A 29 13.28 -19.39 40.38
N PHE A 30 12.70 -18.41 41.07
CA PHE A 30 11.31 -18.45 41.51
C PHE A 30 10.35 -18.59 40.32
N PHE A 31 10.58 -17.83 39.25
CA PHE A 31 9.72 -17.87 38.07
C PHE A 31 10.03 -18.98 37.08
N SER A 32 11.27 -19.50 37.07
CA SER A 32 11.74 -20.50 36.13
C SER A 32 12.27 -21.74 36.85
N PRO A 33 11.42 -22.75 37.10
CA PRO A 33 11.83 -24.00 37.74
C PRO A 33 12.97 -24.71 36.98
N LYS A 34 13.00 -24.62 35.65
CA LYS A 34 14.10 -25.18 34.86
C LYS A 34 15.39 -24.42 35.11
N PHE A 35 15.35 -23.10 35.19
CA PHE A 35 16.54 -22.30 35.48
C PHE A 35 17.10 -22.57 36.89
N GLN A 36 16.23 -22.78 37.87
CA GLN A 36 16.64 -23.22 39.21
C GLN A 36 17.51 -24.48 39.15
N SER A 37 17.07 -25.49 38.38
CA SER A 37 17.86 -26.73 38.19
C SER A 37 19.18 -26.49 37.45
N LEU A 38 19.20 -25.60 36.46
CA LEU A 38 20.41 -25.26 35.70
C LEU A 38 21.44 -24.55 36.58
N ILE A 39 21.04 -23.57 37.39
CA ILE A 39 21.97 -22.85 38.27
C ILE A 39 22.50 -23.76 39.38
N GLN A 40 21.67 -24.66 39.94
CA GLN A 40 22.16 -25.60 40.95
C GLN A 40 23.32 -26.47 40.42
N SER A 41 23.36 -26.71 39.10
CA SER A 41 24.45 -27.42 38.43
C SER A 41 25.60 -26.52 37.96
N ALA A 42 25.42 -25.20 37.95
CA ALA A 42 26.44 -24.25 37.52
C ALA A 42 27.50 -24.06 38.63
N LYS A 43 28.78 -24.10 38.23
CA LYS A 43 29.91 -23.90 39.15
C LYS A 43 30.23 -22.41 39.39
N ASP A 44 29.84 -21.56 38.45
CA ASP A 44 30.18 -20.14 38.42
C ASP A 44 28.95 -19.25 38.65
N SER A 45 29.16 -17.96 38.88
CA SER A 45 28.10 -16.94 39.01
C SER A 45 27.50 -16.52 37.66
N SER A 46 27.63 -17.36 36.65
CA SER A 46 27.09 -17.12 35.32
C SER A 46 26.68 -18.39 34.58
N ILE A 47 25.88 -18.23 33.53
CA ILE A 47 25.50 -19.30 32.62
C ILE A 47 25.26 -18.76 31.21
N ASP A 48 25.65 -19.51 30.19
CA ASP A 48 25.32 -19.23 28.80
C ASP A 48 24.06 -19.99 28.38
N LEU A 49 23.02 -19.25 27.97
CA LEU A 49 21.73 -19.77 27.52
C LEU A 49 21.50 -19.55 26.02
N THR A 50 22.56 -19.32 25.24
CA THR A 50 22.48 -19.02 23.82
C THR A 50 21.64 -20.05 23.05
N ASP A 51 20.55 -19.58 22.43
CA ASP A 51 19.74 -20.35 21.49
C ASP A 51 19.62 -19.57 20.17
N ASN A 52 20.32 -20.05 19.13
CA ASN A 52 20.30 -19.43 17.79
C ASN A 52 18.90 -19.35 17.17
N ARG A 53 17.93 -20.08 17.73
CA ARG A 53 16.56 -20.09 17.24
C ARG A 53 15.67 -19.04 17.91
N VAL A 54 16.19 -18.25 18.85
CA VAL A 54 15.47 -17.18 19.58
C VAL A 54 16.11 -15.82 19.24
N LEU A 55 15.31 -14.74 19.14
CA LEU A 55 15.83 -13.41 18.85
C LEU A 55 16.36 -12.79 20.14
N ASP A 56 17.45 -12.03 20.05
CA ASP A 56 18.07 -11.37 21.22
C ASP A 56 17.04 -10.47 21.93
N ILE A 57 16.27 -9.69 21.17
CA ILE A 57 15.20 -8.85 21.72
C ILE A 57 14.10 -9.67 22.43
N SER A 58 13.78 -10.86 21.93
CA SER A 58 12.76 -11.72 22.56
C SER A 58 13.30 -12.36 23.84
N PHE A 59 14.58 -12.74 23.84
CA PHE A 59 15.25 -13.23 25.04
C PHE A 59 15.36 -12.15 26.11
N ALA A 60 15.72 -10.91 25.73
CA ALA A 60 15.73 -9.77 26.63
C ALA A 60 14.36 -9.52 27.27
N MET A 61 13.27 -9.58 26.50
CA MET A 61 11.91 -9.47 27.05
C MET A 61 11.57 -10.60 28.01
N PHE A 62 11.98 -11.84 27.71
CA PHE A 62 11.80 -12.98 28.59
C PHE A 62 12.56 -12.81 29.92
N VAL A 63 13.80 -12.33 29.88
CA VAL A 63 14.59 -12.03 31.08
C VAL A 63 13.91 -10.95 31.92
N ARG A 64 13.46 -9.85 31.28
CA ARG A 64 12.73 -8.76 31.97
C ARG A 64 11.47 -9.28 32.66
N ALA A 65 10.70 -10.12 31.99
CA ALA A 65 9.53 -10.76 32.59
C ALA A 65 9.88 -11.61 33.82
N CYS A 66 10.92 -12.43 33.74
CA CYS A 66 11.41 -13.22 34.88
C CYS A 66 11.98 -12.38 36.03
N GLN A 67 12.24 -11.08 35.79
CA GLN A 67 12.70 -10.11 36.79
C GLN A 67 11.58 -9.15 37.23
N GLN A 68 10.32 -9.39 36.84
CA GLN A 68 9.18 -8.48 37.06
C GLN A 68 9.43 -7.04 36.58
N LEU A 69 10.31 -6.87 35.59
CA LEU A 69 10.56 -5.58 34.94
C LEU A 69 9.55 -5.36 33.82
N PRO A 70 9.23 -4.12 33.43
CA PRO A 70 8.30 -3.86 32.33
C PRO A 70 8.72 -4.56 31.03
N TYR A 71 7.81 -5.32 30.42
CA TYR A 71 7.97 -5.98 29.12
C TYR A 71 6.66 -5.93 28.35
N SER A 72 6.69 -6.31 27.06
CA SER A 72 5.47 -6.46 26.26
C SER A 72 5.56 -7.66 25.34
N ILE A 73 4.45 -8.40 25.27
CA ILE A 73 4.23 -9.44 24.25
C ILE A 73 3.56 -8.76 23.05
N ASN A 74 4.14 -8.97 21.88
CA ASN A 74 3.65 -8.42 20.62
C ASN A 74 3.83 -9.46 19.49
N PRO A 75 3.28 -9.22 18.28
CA PRO A 75 3.33 -10.22 17.21
C PRO A 75 4.74 -10.69 16.83
N SER A 76 5.76 -9.82 16.94
CA SER A 76 7.13 -10.12 16.51
C SER A 76 7.91 -11.00 17.50
N ASN A 77 7.60 -10.91 18.80
CA ASN A 77 8.29 -11.68 19.85
C ASN A 77 7.45 -12.84 20.43
N TYR A 78 6.15 -12.87 20.14
CA TYR A 78 5.19 -13.82 20.70
C TYR A 78 5.65 -15.28 20.67
N TYR A 79 6.05 -15.79 19.50
CA TYR A 79 6.42 -17.20 19.35
C TYR A 79 7.72 -17.55 20.10
N ASP A 80 8.65 -16.60 20.24
CA ASP A 80 9.88 -16.80 20.99
C ASP A 80 9.62 -16.75 22.50
N ILE A 81 8.85 -15.77 22.97
CA ILE A 81 8.47 -15.69 24.39
C ILE A 81 7.68 -16.94 24.78
N ARG A 82 6.71 -17.38 23.96
CA ARG A 82 5.96 -18.61 24.22
C ARG A 82 6.87 -19.83 24.24
N TYR A 83 7.83 -19.92 23.31
CA TYR A 83 8.80 -21.01 23.29
C TYR A 83 9.65 -21.03 24.57
N LEU A 84 10.24 -19.89 24.96
CA LEU A 84 11.04 -19.75 26.17
C LEU A 84 10.21 -20.04 27.42
N ALA A 85 9.00 -19.48 27.53
CA ALA A 85 8.12 -19.70 28.67
C ALA A 85 7.78 -21.17 28.87
N ASN A 86 7.50 -21.91 27.78
CA ASN A 86 7.30 -23.35 27.85
C ASN A 86 8.57 -24.12 28.18
N ASP A 87 9.69 -23.79 27.52
CA ASP A 87 10.96 -24.48 27.72
C ASP A 87 11.46 -24.33 29.14
N TYR A 88 11.37 -23.11 29.70
CA TYR A 88 11.80 -22.76 31.05
C TYR A 88 10.71 -22.94 32.13
N LYS A 89 9.50 -23.36 31.74
CA LYS A 89 8.34 -23.60 32.61
C LYS A 89 7.88 -22.36 33.40
N VAL A 90 7.91 -21.19 32.76
CA VAL A 90 7.50 -19.91 33.36
C VAL A 90 5.98 -19.72 33.21
N LYS A 91 5.22 -20.14 34.23
CA LYS A 91 3.75 -20.25 34.16
C LYS A 91 3.04 -18.94 33.79
N HIS A 92 3.36 -17.82 34.45
CA HIS A 92 2.67 -16.55 34.19
C HIS A 92 2.84 -16.08 32.73
N LEU A 93 4.03 -16.24 32.16
CA LEU A 93 4.27 -15.94 30.74
C LEU A 93 3.52 -16.88 29.79
N ILE A 94 3.35 -18.15 30.16
CA ILE A 94 2.52 -19.08 29.38
C ILE A 94 1.07 -18.59 29.36
N ASP A 95 0.54 -18.20 30.52
CA ASP A 95 -0.82 -17.70 30.69
C ASP A 95 -1.03 -16.40 29.88
N GLU A 96 -0.13 -15.42 30.00
CA GLU A 96 -0.17 -14.18 29.21
C GLU A 96 -0.04 -14.41 27.71
N CYS A 97 0.77 -15.38 27.28
CA CYS A 97 0.85 -15.77 25.88
C CYS A 97 -0.46 -16.39 25.38
N ASN A 98 -1.20 -17.10 26.22
CA ASN A 98 -2.52 -17.63 25.84
C ASN A 98 -3.53 -16.47 25.72
N GLU A 99 -3.55 -15.54 26.68
CA GLU A 99 -4.39 -14.35 26.60
C GLU A 99 -4.10 -13.49 25.37
N PHE A 100 -2.82 -13.28 25.06
CA PHE A 100 -2.40 -12.52 23.89
C PHE A 100 -2.91 -13.19 22.61
N GLN A 101 -2.84 -14.52 22.52
CA GLN A 101 -3.34 -15.27 21.37
C GLN A 101 -4.85 -15.15 21.19
N GLU A 102 -5.61 -15.12 22.29
CA GLU A 102 -7.07 -14.98 22.27
C GLU A 102 -7.52 -13.59 21.81
N LYS A 103 -6.75 -12.54 22.16
CA LYS A 103 -7.02 -11.15 21.80
C LYS A 103 -6.55 -10.79 20.38
N CYS A 104 -5.56 -11.51 19.84
CA CYS A 104 -4.96 -11.17 18.56
C CYS A 104 -5.76 -11.70 17.36
N ILE A 105 -5.91 -10.88 16.33
CA ILE A 105 -6.51 -11.32 15.06
C ILE A 105 -5.59 -12.38 14.45
N LYS A 106 -6.15 -13.56 14.13
CA LYS A 106 -5.36 -14.72 13.69
C LYS A 106 -4.45 -14.40 12.50
N SER A 107 -4.90 -13.56 11.55
CA SER A 107 -4.14 -13.17 10.37
C SER A 107 -2.86 -12.39 10.71
N ASP A 108 -2.87 -11.57 11.76
CA ASP A 108 -1.71 -10.78 12.18
C ASP A 108 -0.54 -11.67 12.63
N LEU A 109 -0.81 -12.86 13.17
CA LEU A 109 0.23 -13.80 13.61
C LEU A 109 0.73 -14.72 12.51
N VAL A 110 0.11 -14.76 11.32
CA VAL A 110 0.43 -15.74 10.27
C VAL A 110 1.83 -15.49 9.70
N ILE A 111 2.18 -14.24 9.38
CA ILE A 111 3.50 -13.89 8.86
C ILE A 111 4.58 -14.14 9.92
N HIS A 112 4.35 -13.73 11.17
CA HIS A 112 5.30 -13.98 12.27
C HIS A 112 5.50 -15.48 12.54
N ARG A 113 4.44 -16.29 12.38
CA ARG A 113 4.54 -17.75 12.48
C ARG A 113 5.40 -18.34 11.37
N LEU A 114 5.28 -17.80 10.15
CA LEU A 114 6.12 -18.20 9.02
C LEU A 114 7.60 -17.92 9.34
N TYR A 115 7.94 -16.70 9.77
CA TYR A 115 9.30 -16.34 10.17
C TYR A 115 9.86 -17.24 11.26
N TYR A 116 9.06 -17.46 12.31
CA TYR A 116 9.43 -18.37 13.38
C TYR A 116 9.74 -19.78 12.85
N LYS A 117 8.91 -20.31 11.94
CA LYS A 117 9.11 -21.64 11.36
C LYS A 117 10.33 -21.72 10.43
N ILE A 118 10.58 -20.69 9.63
CA ILE A 118 11.77 -20.58 8.76
C ILE A 118 13.03 -20.67 9.63
N ARG A 119 13.15 -19.81 10.65
CA ARG A 119 14.32 -19.77 11.53
C ARG A 119 14.52 -21.06 12.32
N LYS A 120 13.44 -21.74 12.70
CA LYS A 120 13.49 -23.04 13.40
C LYS A 120 13.81 -24.22 12.46
N GLY A 121 13.98 -24.00 11.15
CA GLY A 121 14.19 -25.08 10.17
C GLY A 121 13.03 -26.10 10.15
N SER A 122 11.82 -25.66 10.49
CA SER A 122 10.65 -26.54 10.61
C SER A 122 10.00 -26.81 9.25
N HIS A 123 9.17 -27.86 9.16
CA HIS A 123 8.37 -28.14 7.96
C HIS A 123 7.44 -26.96 7.61
N LEU A 124 7.60 -26.39 6.41
CA LEU A 124 6.92 -25.14 6.02
C LEU A 124 5.61 -25.31 5.22
N LYS A 125 5.41 -26.42 4.52
CA LYS A 125 4.22 -26.65 3.67
C LYS A 125 2.88 -26.26 4.30
N LYS A 126 2.63 -26.63 5.56
CA LYS A 126 1.39 -26.28 6.26
C LYS A 126 1.24 -24.77 6.46
N ILE A 127 2.31 -24.08 6.88
CA ILE A 127 2.23 -22.63 7.12
C ILE A 127 2.19 -21.85 5.80
N ILE A 128 2.90 -22.30 4.75
CA ILE A 128 2.83 -21.73 3.40
C ILE A 128 1.39 -21.73 2.89
N LYS A 129 0.67 -22.85 3.01
CA LYS A 129 -0.74 -22.94 2.61
C LYS A 129 -1.64 -21.97 3.40
N ILE A 130 -1.41 -21.83 4.70
CA ILE A 130 -2.16 -20.88 5.53
C ILE A 130 -1.87 -19.44 5.08
N VAL A 131 -0.60 -19.09 4.82
CA VAL A 131 -0.22 -17.76 4.33
C VAL A 131 -0.85 -17.51 2.95
N ALA A 132 -0.78 -18.47 2.04
CA ALA A 132 -1.36 -18.37 0.69
C ALA A 132 -2.88 -18.19 0.73
N TYR A 133 -3.58 -18.90 1.63
CA TYR A 133 -5.02 -18.74 1.81
C TYR A 133 -5.41 -17.34 2.31
N ASN A 134 -4.60 -16.76 3.20
CA ASN A 134 -4.84 -15.41 3.74
C ASN A 134 -4.14 -14.31 2.93
N LEU A 135 -3.53 -14.64 1.78
CA LEU A 135 -2.67 -13.73 1.04
C LEU A 135 -3.34 -12.39 0.69
N PRO A 136 -4.63 -12.31 0.28
CA PRO A 136 -5.29 -11.04 -0.01
C PRO A 136 -5.20 -10.00 1.12
N ASP A 137 -5.38 -10.43 2.37
CA ASP A 137 -5.29 -9.55 3.54
C ASP A 137 -3.85 -9.20 3.91
N LEU A 138 -2.91 -10.07 3.51
CA LEU A 138 -1.49 -9.96 3.85
C LEU A 138 -0.69 -9.13 2.84
N LEU A 139 -1.17 -8.93 1.60
CA LEU A 139 -0.44 -8.16 0.57
C LEU A 139 -0.13 -6.71 0.97
N ASN A 140 -0.93 -6.13 1.87
CA ASN A 140 -0.73 -4.78 2.37
C ASN A 140 0.15 -4.70 3.62
N LYS A 141 0.58 -5.84 4.16
CA LYS A 141 1.43 -5.92 5.36
C LYS A 141 2.91 -5.79 4.95
N ASN A 142 3.60 -4.79 5.49
CA ASN A 142 5.01 -4.54 5.18
C ASN A 142 5.90 -5.72 5.57
N GLU A 143 5.52 -6.48 6.58
CA GLU A 143 6.21 -7.68 7.03
C GLU A 143 6.33 -8.72 5.92
N LEU A 144 5.38 -8.79 4.98
CA LEU A 144 5.44 -9.75 3.88
C LEU A 144 6.58 -9.42 2.88
N LEU A 145 6.98 -8.14 2.77
CA LEU A 145 8.05 -7.70 1.87
C LEU A 145 9.42 -8.27 2.28
N PHE A 146 9.59 -8.58 3.56
CA PHE A 146 10.85 -9.11 4.07
C PHE A 146 10.90 -10.65 4.02
N VAL A 147 9.88 -11.32 3.46
CA VAL A 147 9.90 -12.78 3.35
C VAL A 147 10.88 -13.16 2.23
N PRO A 148 11.79 -14.13 2.45
CA PRO A 148 12.73 -14.56 1.42
C PRO A 148 12.02 -15.07 0.16
N ASN A 149 12.63 -14.80 -1.01
CA ASN A 149 12.01 -15.01 -2.32
C ASN A 149 11.63 -16.48 -2.58
N GLU A 150 12.37 -17.44 -2.04
CA GLU A 150 12.05 -18.87 -2.13
C GLU A 150 10.72 -19.23 -1.44
N TYR A 151 10.39 -18.58 -0.33
CA TYR A 151 9.15 -18.80 0.38
C TYR A 151 8.01 -17.99 -0.26
N LEU A 152 8.26 -16.76 -0.70
CA LEU A 152 7.29 -15.98 -1.47
C LEU A 152 6.88 -16.71 -2.75
N LYS A 153 7.83 -17.29 -3.48
CA LYS A 153 7.55 -18.13 -4.66
C LYS A 153 6.59 -19.26 -4.30
N SER A 154 6.87 -19.98 -3.22
CA SER A 154 6.03 -21.09 -2.76
C SER A 154 4.64 -20.64 -2.33
N ILE A 155 4.53 -19.49 -1.66
CA ILE A 155 3.25 -18.88 -1.25
C ILE A 155 2.43 -18.49 -2.48
N LEU A 156 3.05 -17.80 -3.44
CA LEU A 156 2.42 -17.37 -4.67
C LEU A 156 1.98 -18.55 -5.54
N GLN A 157 2.71 -19.67 -5.54
CA GLN A 157 2.31 -20.88 -6.26
C GLN A 157 1.13 -21.61 -5.63
N GLU A 158 0.96 -21.53 -4.31
CA GLU A 158 -0.14 -22.16 -3.56
C GLU A 158 -1.39 -21.26 -3.44
N ARG A 159 -1.36 -20.05 -4.04
CA ARG A 159 -2.48 -19.10 -3.99
C ARG A 159 -3.71 -19.63 -4.74
N THR A 160 -4.88 -19.10 -4.40
CA THR A 160 -6.12 -19.40 -5.14
C THR A 160 -6.13 -18.69 -6.50
N ASN A 161 -6.60 -19.38 -7.54
CA ASN A 161 -6.71 -18.81 -8.90
C ASN A 161 -7.66 -17.61 -9.01
N SER A 162 -8.54 -17.41 -8.03
CA SER A 162 -9.48 -16.30 -7.93
C SER A 162 -8.85 -14.98 -7.46
N MET A 163 -7.57 -14.98 -7.10
CA MET A 163 -6.92 -13.80 -6.56
C MET A 163 -6.70 -12.73 -7.63
N ASN A 164 -6.97 -11.47 -7.28
CA ASN A 164 -6.78 -10.33 -8.17
C ASN A 164 -5.28 -10.19 -8.54
N GLN A 165 -4.97 -10.34 -9.82
CA GLN A 165 -3.59 -10.29 -10.33
C GLN A 165 -2.95 -8.91 -10.14
N SER A 166 -3.71 -7.83 -10.26
CA SER A 166 -3.21 -6.47 -10.05
C SER A 166 -2.79 -6.21 -8.61
N GLN A 167 -3.46 -6.81 -7.62
CA GLN A 167 -3.01 -6.73 -6.23
C GLN A 167 -1.66 -7.43 -6.04
N ILE A 168 -1.48 -8.60 -6.66
CA ILE A 168 -0.20 -9.35 -6.61
C ILE A 168 0.88 -8.55 -7.33
N PHE A 169 0.59 -8.02 -8.51
CA PHE A 169 1.51 -7.17 -9.28
C PHE A 169 1.98 -5.98 -8.43
N ASN A 170 1.06 -5.23 -7.82
CA ASN A 170 1.40 -4.08 -6.98
C ASN A 170 2.28 -4.46 -5.77
N PHE A 171 2.02 -5.63 -5.16
CA PHE A 171 2.91 -6.16 -4.12
C PHE A 171 4.30 -6.51 -4.67
N LEU A 172 4.38 -7.15 -5.83
CA LEU A 172 5.65 -7.52 -6.47
C LEU A 172 6.47 -6.30 -6.88
N VAL A 173 5.83 -5.22 -7.35
CA VAL A 173 6.50 -3.94 -7.60
C VAL A 173 7.13 -3.40 -6.32
N LYS A 174 6.35 -3.30 -5.23
CA LYS A 174 6.88 -2.88 -3.92
C LYS A 174 8.03 -3.78 -3.43
N LYS A 175 7.94 -5.10 -3.66
CA LYS A 175 8.98 -6.06 -3.30
C LYS A 175 10.24 -5.86 -4.15
N PHE A 176 10.08 -5.61 -5.45
CA PHE A 176 11.16 -5.34 -6.38
C PHE A 176 11.91 -4.04 -6.07
N ASP A 177 11.20 -3.00 -5.68
CA ASP A 177 11.80 -1.72 -5.26
C ASP A 177 12.68 -1.89 -4.00
N ASN A 178 12.35 -2.83 -3.12
CA ASN A 178 13.14 -3.16 -1.93
C ASN A 178 14.25 -4.18 -2.20
N ASP A 179 14.04 -5.09 -3.15
CA ASP A 179 14.92 -6.22 -3.43
C ASP A 179 14.79 -6.65 -4.90
N HIS A 180 15.68 -6.15 -5.75
CA HIS A 180 15.69 -6.48 -7.18
C HIS A 180 15.88 -7.97 -7.49
N SER A 181 16.39 -8.79 -6.55
CA SER A 181 16.48 -10.24 -6.74
C SER A 181 15.11 -10.93 -6.83
N SER A 182 14.05 -10.23 -6.43
CA SER A 182 12.67 -10.68 -6.55
C SER A 182 12.09 -10.63 -7.97
N ALA A 183 12.83 -10.09 -8.96
CA ALA A 183 12.38 -9.98 -10.34
C ALA A 183 11.86 -11.29 -10.95
N SER A 184 12.43 -12.42 -10.53
CA SER A 184 11.98 -13.75 -10.98
C SER A 184 10.54 -14.09 -10.57
N LEU A 185 9.99 -13.45 -9.53
CA LEU A 185 8.63 -13.70 -9.05
C LEU A 185 7.55 -13.19 -10.01
N PHE A 186 7.85 -12.21 -10.87
CA PHE A 186 6.91 -11.71 -11.88
C PHE A 186 6.48 -12.79 -12.87
N SER A 187 7.32 -13.80 -13.11
CA SER A 187 6.98 -14.96 -13.96
C SER A 187 5.82 -15.81 -13.41
N LEU A 188 5.41 -15.60 -12.16
CA LEU A 188 4.26 -16.26 -11.55
C LEU A 188 2.93 -15.54 -11.83
N LEU A 189 2.96 -14.35 -12.45
CA LEU A 189 1.77 -13.62 -12.86
C LEU A 189 1.17 -14.27 -14.11
N ASP A 190 -0.14 -14.11 -14.26
CA ASP A 190 -0.86 -14.49 -15.47
C ASP A 190 -0.98 -13.26 -16.40
N PRO A 191 -0.23 -13.20 -17.51
CA PRO A 191 -0.24 -12.04 -18.40
C PRO A 191 -1.62 -11.71 -18.97
N SER A 192 -2.52 -12.69 -19.09
CA SER A 192 -3.87 -12.49 -19.63
C SER A 192 -4.79 -11.69 -18.71
N LYS A 193 -4.41 -11.60 -17.43
CA LYS A 193 -5.18 -10.94 -16.37
C LYS A 193 -4.54 -9.63 -15.90
N LEU A 194 -3.45 -9.20 -16.54
CA LEU A 194 -2.80 -7.93 -16.26
C LEU A 194 -3.40 -6.84 -17.14
N THR A 195 -3.44 -5.63 -16.59
CA THR A 195 -3.79 -4.43 -17.34
C THR A 195 -2.65 -4.05 -18.30
N ILE A 196 -2.96 -3.22 -19.28
CA ILE A 196 -2.00 -2.73 -20.27
C ILE A 196 -0.89 -1.93 -19.58
N TYR A 197 -1.24 -1.13 -18.56
CA TYR A 197 -0.28 -0.40 -17.75
C TYR A 197 0.72 -1.33 -17.06
N GLU A 198 0.25 -2.42 -16.47
CA GLU A 198 1.10 -3.39 -15.78
C GLU A 198 2.00 -4.16 -16.76
N ILE A 199 1.47 -4.54 -17.92
CA ILE A 199 2.26 -5.16 -18.99
C ILE A 199 3.33 -4.20 -19.49
N LYS A 200 2.98 -2.94 -19.73
CA LYS A 200 3.94 -1.89 -20.12
C LYS A 200 5.03 -1.74 -19.08
N TRP A 201 4.68 -1.66 -17.79
CA TRP A 201 5.66 -1.57 -16.71
C TRP A 201 6.65 -2.75 -16.77
N LEU A 202 6.19 -3.99 -16.96
CA LEU A 202 7.06 -5.16 -17.09
C LEU A 202 8.02 -5.06 -18.29
N LEU A 203 7.54 -4.53 -19.42
CA LEU A 203 8.34 -4.33 -20.62
C LEU A 203 9.38 -3.22 -20.45
N ASP A 204 9.01 -2.12 -19.81
CA ASP A 204 9.88 -0.97 -19.54
C ASP A 204 11.02 -1.31 -18.57
N HIS A 205 10.84 -2.33 -17.71
CA HIS A 205 11.84 -2.80 -16.73
C HIS A 205 12.68 -3.99 -17.24
N HIS A 206 12.62 -4.30 -18.53
CA HIS A 206 13.53 -5.26 -19.17
C HIS A 206 14.95 -4.66 -19.27
N PRO A 207 16.05 -5.41 -18.99
CA PRO A 207 16.13 -6.87 -18.81
C PRO A 207 16.04 -7.34 -17.35
N LEU A 208 15.86 -6.45 -16.38
CA LEU A 208 15.84 -6.82 -14.96
C LEU A 208 14.69 -7.79 -14.67
N VAL A 209 13.54 -7.54 -15.27
CA VAL A 209 12.39 -8.45 -15.24
C VAL A 209 12.42 -9.34 -16.49
N ASN A 210 12.41 -10.65 -16.28
CA ASN A 210 12.26 -11.60 -17.38
C ASN A 210 10.83 -11.51 -17.93
N THR A 211 10.68 -11.01 -19.15
CA THR A 211 9.39 -10.87 -19.85
C THR A 211 9.07 -12.02 -20.79
N SER A 212 9.86 -13.10 -20.79
CA SER A 212 9.67 -14.26 -21.68
C SER A 212 8.34 -15.00 -21.45
N PHE A 213 7.77 -14.87 -20.25
CA PHE A 213 6.47 -15.45 -19.91
C PHE A 213 5.29 -14.70 -20.55
N ILE A 214 5.50 -13.50 -21.11
CA ILE A 214 4.47 -12.71 -21.80
C ILE A 214 4.39 -13.16 -23.27
N PRO A 215 3.24 -13.72 -23.73
CA PRO A 215 3.04 -14.10 -25.12
C PRO A 215 3.30 -12.96 -26.10
N ALA A 216 3.76 -13.31 -27.30
CA ALA A 216 4.09 -12.31 -28.32
C ALA A 216 2.86 -11.49 -28.74
N GLU A 217 1.68 -12.11 -28.78
CA GLU A 217 0.42 -11.45 -29.12
C GLU A 217 0.03 -10.40 -28.08
N ILE A 218 0.22 -10.71 -26.80
CA ILE A 218 -0.05 -9.77 -25.69
C ILE A 218 0.94 -8.60 -25.74
N ARG A 219 2.23 -8.87 -26.01
CA ARG A 219 3.25 -7.81 -26.18
C ARG A 219 2.92 -6.89 -27.35
N ALA A 220 2.56 -7.45 -28.50
CA ALA A 220 2.17 -6.68 -29.68
C ALA A 220 0.94 -5.81 -29.39
N ARG A 221 -0.09 -6.38 -28.75
CA ARG A 221 -1.30 -5.65 -28.39
C ARG A 221 -1.06 -4.53 -27.37
N ALA A 222 -0.27 -4.80 -26.33
CA ALA A 222 0.09 -3.79 -25.33
C ALA A 222 0.86 -2.64 -25.98
N LYS A 223 1.74 -2.92 -26.94
CA LYS A 223 2.42 -1.91 -27.73
C LYS A 223 1.44 -1.06 -28.55
N THR A 224 0.56 -1.70 -29.33
CA THR A 224 -0.44 -0.98 -30.15
C THR A 224 -1.32 -0.07 -29.31
N ILE A 225 -1.86 -0.56 -28.19
CA ILE A 225 -2.74 0.25 -27.34
C ILE A 225 -1.95 1.38 -26.67
N ASN A 226 -0.69 1.14 -26.30
CA ASN A 226 0.14 2.21 -25.75
C ASN A 226 0.49 3.28 -26.81
N ASP A 227 0.69 2.89 -28.06
CA ASP A 227 0.89 3.82 -29.18
C ASP A 227 -0.39 4.65 -29.42
N GLU A 228 -1.57 4.03 -29.36
CA GLU A 228 -2.87 4.73 -29.44
C GLU A 228 -3.09 5.69 -28.27
N ILE A 229 -2.76 5.29 -27.03
CA ILE A 229 -2.83 6.16 -25.85
C ILE A 229 -1.93 7.39 -26.01
N ASN A 230 -0.69 7.20 -26.50
CA ASN A 230 0.23 8.30 -26.75
C ASN A 230 -0.32 9.26 -27.83
N GLU A 231 -0.86 8.73 -28.93
CA GLU A 231 -1.47 9.55 -29.99
C GLU A 231 -2.66 10.38 -29.47
N GLN A 232 -3.51 9.79 -28.62
CA GLN A 232 -4.62 10.51 -28.00
C GLN A 232 -4.13 11.59 -27.02
N GLN A 233 -3.08 11.31 -26.24
CA GLN A 233 -2.50 12.29 -25.33
C GLN A 233 -1.87 13.47 -26.07
N GLU A 234 -1.23 13.23 -27.22
CA GLU A 234 -0.71 14.30 -28.08
C GLU A 234 -1.84 15.19 -28.59
N LYS A 235 -2.96 14.61 -29.05
CA LYS A 235 -4.16 15.39 -29.46
C LYS A 235 -4.75 16.20 -28.30
N ILE A 236 -4.83 15.64 -27.10
CA ILE A 236 -5.28 16.36 -25.90
C ILE A 236 -4.37 17.57 -25.65
N ASN A 237 -3.06 17.38 -25.65
CA ASN A 237 -2.10 18.44 -25.43
C ASN A 237 -2.21 19.55 -26.50
N GLU A 238 -2.41 19.18 -27.78
CA GLU A 238 -2.65 20.14 -28.86
C GLU A 238 -3.93 20.97 -28.64
N TYR A 239 -5.01 20.34 -28.17
CA TYR A 239 -6.26 21.04 -27.87
C TYR A 239 -6.12 21.96 -26.66
N GLU A 240 -5.42 21.53 -25.60
CA GLU A 240 -5.14 22.38 -24.45
C GLU A 240 -4.33 23.63 -24.84
N GLU A 241 -3.32 23.48 -25.71
CA GLU A 241 -2.54 24.61 -26.21
C GLU A 241 -3.38 25.54 -27.10
N LYS A 242 -4.28 25.00 -27.95
CA LYS A 242 -5.23 25.83 -28.71
C LYS A 242 -6.16 26.61 -27.79
N ILE A 243 -6.72 25.99 -26.76
CA ILE A 243 -7.57 26.64 -25.76
C ILE A 243 -6.81 27.75 -25.02
N LYS A 244 -5.57 27.50 -24.57
CA LYS A 244 -4.74 28.54 -23.94
C LYS A 244 -4.44 29.71 -24.88
N ASN A 245 -4.14 29.42 -26.15
CA ASN A 245 -3.90 30.44 -27.17
C ASN A 245 -5.16 31.26 -27.46
N ASP A 246 -6.34 30.64 -27.52
CA ASP A 246 -7.60 31.34 -27.75
C ASP A 246 -8.07 32.13 -26.52
N LEU A 247 -7.80 31.64 -25.30
CA LEU A 247 -8.06 32.38 -24.05
C LEU A 247 -7.08 33.55 -23.83
N SER A 248 -5.85 33.45 -24.34
CA SER A 248 -4.86 34.54 -24.28
C SER A 248 -5.06 35.61 -25.36
N LYS A 249 -5.84 35.34 -26.42
CA LYS A 249 -6.30 36.38 -27.35
C LYS A 249 -7.17 37.40 -26.60
N SER A 250 -6.75 38.66 -26.66
CA SER A 250 -7.18 39.78 -25.81
C SER A 250 -8.69 40.01 -25.67
N ALA A 251 -9.50 39.50 -26.60
CA ALA A 251 -10.96 39.63 -26.59
C ALA A 251 -11.62 38.87 -25.41
N PHE A 252 -11.18 37.66 -25.10
CA PHE A 252 -11.80 36.87 -24.01
C PHE A 252 -11.42 37.44 -22.64
N ASN A 253 -10.16 37.86 -22.45
CA ASN A 253 -9.74 38.57 -21.25
C ASN A 253 -10.45 39.92 -21.07
N GLN A 254 -10.70 40.67 -22.15
CA GLN A 254 -11.48 41.92 -22.07
C GLN A 254 -12.95 41.68 -21.71
N VAL A 255 -13.58 40.65 -22.27
CA VAL A 255 -14.97 40.27 -21.96
C VAL A 255 -15.09 39.72 -20.54
N PHE A 256 -14.15 38.88 -20.10
CA PHE A 256 -14.08 38.37 -18.74
C PHE A 256 -13.83 39.48 -17.70
N HIS A 257 -12.93 40.44 -17.99
CA HIS A 257 -12.74 41.62 -17.14
C HIS A 257 -13.98 42.51 -17.09
N ARG A 258 -14.67 42.72 -18.22
CA ARG A 258 -15.95 43.46 -18.27
C ARG A 258 -17.04 42.76 -17.48
N LEU A 259 -17.20 41.44 -17.63
CA LEU A 259 -18.15 40.63 -16.85
C LEU A 259 -17.83 40.66 -15.36
N LYS A 260 -16.56 40.57 -14.97
CA LYS A 260 -16.12 40.72 -13.57
C LYS A 260 -16.40 42.12 -13.04
N HIS A 261 -16.22 43.16 -13.86
CA HIS A 261 -16.55 44.54 -13.49
C HIS A 261 -18.07 44.75 -13.35
N ILE A 262 -18.88 44.19 -14.25
CA ILE A 262 -20.35 44.20 -14.21
C ILE A 262 -20.84 43.45 -12.96
N LYS A 263 -20.34 42.22 -12.72
CA LYS A 263 -20.67 41.42 -11.54
C LYS A 263 -20.30 42.14 -10.25
N ASN A 264 -19.13 42.77 -10.18
CA ASN A 264 -18.73 43.57 -9.01
C ASN A 264 -19.57 44.85 -8.86
N LYS A 265 -20.05 45.45 -9.95
CA LYS A 265 -20.97 46.61 -9.93
C LYS A 265 -22.34 46.18 -9.42
N PHE A 266 -22.86 45.03 -9.83
CA PHE A 266 -24.11 44.45 -9.32
C PHE A 266 -24.01 43.99 -7.86
N VAL A 267 -22.89 43.39 -7.45
CA VAL A 267 -22.66 42.98 -6.05
C VAL A 267 -22.48 44.20 -5.14
N LYS A 268 -21.84 45.29 -5.61
CA LYS A 268 -21.78 46.57 -4.87
C LYS A 268 -23.10 47.37 -4.93
N HIS A 269 -23.96 47.16 -5.92
CA HIS A 269 -25.29 47.78 -6.02
C HIS A 269 -26.42 46.93 -5.43
N GLY A 270 -26.13 45.71 -4.98
CA GLY A 270 -27.03 44.86 -4.19
C GLY A 270 -27.39 45.41 -2.79
N GLN A 271 -27.03 46.66 -2.48
CA GLN A 271 -27.48 47.38 -1.28
C GLN A 271 -28.36 48.62 -1.56
N ILE A 272 -28.81 48.86 -2.80
CA ILE A 272 -29.79 49.94 -3.05
C ILE A 272 -30.97 49.40 -3.83
N HIS A 273 -31.86 48.72 -3.10
CA HIS A 273 -33.18 48.33 -3.58
C HIS A 273 -34.19 49.51 -3.58
N LYS A 274 -33.75 50.77 -3.73
CA LYS A 274 -34.63 51.93 -3.49
C LYS A 274 -34.45 53.17 -4.37
N ILE A 275 -33.78 53.10 -5.52
CA ILE A 275 -33.67 54.26 -6.44
C ILE A 275 -33.79 53.82 -7.92
N VAL A 276 -34.80 53.02 -8.27
CA VAL A 276 -35.18 52.79 -9.69
C VAL A 276 -36.67 53.07 -9.93
N SER A 277 -37.43 53.47 -8.90
CA SER A 277 -38.82 53.90 -9.09
C SER A 277 -38.98 55.38 -9.44
N GLU A 278 -37.93 56.20 -9.44
CA GLU A 278 -38.12 57.68 -9.50
C GLU A 278 -37.32 58.48 -10.53
N LEU A 279 -36.43 57.91 -11.34
CA LEU A 279 -35.80 58.67 -12.44
C LEU A 279 -35.67 57.71 -13.63
N GLY A 280 -36.47 57.80 -14.69
CA GLY A 280 -36.89 59.01 -15.36
C GLY A 280 -36.09 59.09 -16.65
N LYS A 281 -36.80 58.94 -17.77
CA LYS A 281 -36.36 59.14 -19.16
C LYS A 281 -35.24 60.17 -19.28
N GLU A 282 -34.12 59.81 -19.88
CA GLU A 282 -33.44 60.57 -20.94
C GLU A 282 -32.18 59.83 -21.43
N GLU A 283 -32.07 59.78 -22.76
CA GLU A 283 -30.90 59.68 -23.63
C GLU A 283 -29.74 58.73 -23.28
N PHE A 284 -29.45 57.79 -24.17
CA PHE A 284 -28.21 57.82 -24.94
C PHE A 284 -28.34 56.94 -26.19
N GLU A 285 -28.24 57.59 -27.34
CA GLU A 285 -28.11 57.02 -28.67
C GLU A 285 -26.81 56.22 -28.84
N GLU A 286 -26.93 55.15 -29.65
CA GLU A 286 -26.03 54.74 -30.75
C GLU A 286 -24.51 54.66 -30.48
N ILE A 287 -23.93 53.46 -30.72
CA ILE A 287 -22.82 53.20 -31.66
C ILE A 287 -22.39 51.72 -31.54
N GLY A 288 -22.65 50.93 -32.60
CA GLY A 288 -21.76 49.82 -33.02
C GLY A 288 -22.06 48.38 -32.60
N GLU A 289 -23.32 47.93 -32.56
CA GLU A 289 -23.67 46.57 -32.07
C GLU A 289 -23.79 45.45 -33.12
N ILE A 290 -23.81 45.73 -34.43
CA ILE A 290 -24.16 44.66 -35.40
C ILE A 290 -22.97 43.75 -35.79
N GLU A 291 -21.71 44.22 -35.75
CA GLU A 291 -20.55 43.40 -36.15
C GLU A 291 -19.90 42.59 -34.99
N LYS A 292 -20.19 42.92 -33.72
CA LYS A 292 -19.64 42.19 -32.55
C LYS A 292 -20.56 41.11 -32.01
N GLU A 293 -21.88 41.26 -32.16
CA GLU A 293 -22.83 40.21 -31.78
C GLU A 293 -22.72 38.98 -32.70
N GLN A 294 -22.46 39.19 -34.00
CA GLN A 294 -22.18 38.10 -34.94
C GLN A 294 -20.93 37.30 -34.54
N SER A 295 -19.82 37.96 -34.18
CA SER A 295 -18.60 37.23 -33.80
C SER A 295 -18.72 36.48 -32.46
N VAL A 296 -19.53 36.97 -31.51
CA VAL A 296 -19.77 36.29 -30.23
C VAL A 296 -20.77 35.15 -30.38
N SER A 297 -21.79 35.33 -31.22
CA SER A 297 -22.70 34.27 -31.66
C SER A 297 -21.92 33.12 -32.30
N ASP A 298 -21.01 33.43 -33.23
CA ASP A 298 -20.22 32.43 -33.94
C ASP A 298 -19.25 31.70 -33.00
N LEU A 299 -18.62 32.41 -32.06
CA LEU A 299 -17.76 31.81 -31.05
C LEU A 299 -18.53 30.95 -30.03
N ASN A 300 -19.74 31.35 -29.64
CA ASN A 300 -20.60 30.54 -28.79
C ASN A 300 -21.12 29.30 -29.54
N SER A 301 -21.43 29.44 -30.83
CA SER A 301 -21.81 28.31 -31.67
C SER A 301 -20.64 27.33 -31.82
N GLN A 302 -19.41 27.81 -32.01
CA GLN A 302 -18.22 26.96 -32.06
C GLN A 302 -17.91 26.31 -30.71
N ALA A 303 -18.05 27.05 -29.60
CA ALA A 303 -17.86 26.49 -28.27
C ALA A 303 -18.88 25.38 -27.98
N THR A 304 -20.14 25.59 -28.35
CA THR A 304 -21.20 24.57 -28.24
C THR A 304 -20.91 23.38 -29.15
N GLU A 305 -20.46 23.59 -30.38
CA GLU A 305 -20.04 22.50 -31.28
C GLU A 305 -18.87 21.69 -30.70
N TYR A 306 -17.91 22.35 -30.05
CA TYR A 306 -16.79 21.66 -29.40
C TYR A 306 -17.23 20.91 -28.14
N GLU A 307 -18.13 21.46 -27.33
CA GLU A 307 -18.73 20.75 -26.19
C GLU A 307 -19.49 19.51 -26.64
N ASP A 308 -20.28 19.62 -27.71
CA ASP A 308 -21.00 18.49 -28.30
C ASP A 308 -20.05 17.42 -28.86
N ARG A 309 -18.93 17.82 -29.48
CA ARG A 309 -17.90 16.88 -29.94
C ARG A 309 -17.16 16.20 -28.81
N ILE A 310 -16.89 16.91 -27.72
CA ILE A 310 -16.29 16.33 -26.52
C ILE A 310 -17.25 15.29 -25.92
N ALA A 311 -18.55 15.62 -25.81
CA ALA A 311 -19.56 14.68 -25.34
C ALA A 311 -19.69 13.44 -26.25
N ASP A 312 -19.61 13.61 -27.58
CA ASP A 312 -19.61 12.49 -28.54
C ASP A 312 -18.36 11.60 -28.41
N LEU A 313 -17.18 12.19 -28.19
CA LEU A 313 -15.95 11.44 -27.94
C LEU A 313 -15.99 10.67 -26.61
N ASP A 314 -16.59 11.26 -25.58
CA ASP A 314 -16.76 10.62 -24.28
C ASP A 314 -17.71 9.41 -24.38
N LEU A 315 -18.81 9.56 -25.13
CA LEU A 315 -19.72 8.46 -25.47
C LEU A 315 -19.03 7.35 -26.29
N LYS A 316 -18.19 7.68 -27.26
CA LYS A 316 -17.40 6.70 -28.03
C LYS A 316 -16.39 5.95 -27.17
N THR A 317 -15.81 6.65 -26.19
CA THR A 317 -14.88 6.05 -25.22
C THR A 317 -15.62 5.03 -24.34
N GLN A 318 -16.81 5.39 -23.84
CA GLN A 318 -17.67 4.47 -23.09
C GLN A 318 -18.13 3.26 -23.93
N ASP A 319 -18.45 3.44 -25.22
CA ASP A 319 -18.80 2.33 -26.12
C ASP A 319 -17.63 1.38 -26.38
N LEU A 320 -16.40 1.92 -26.48
CA LEU A 320 -15.18 1.12 -26.58
C LEU A 320 -14.92 0.32 -25.30
N GLU A 321 -15.08 0.94 -24.13
CA GLU A 321 -14.99 0.26 -22.84
C GLU A 321 -16.03 -0.86 -22.72
N PHE A 322 -17.26 -0.61 -23.17
CA PHE A 322 -18.33 -1.61 -23.18
C PHE A 322 -18.03 -2.79 -24.11
N LYS A 323 -17.61 -2.53 -25.35
CA LYS A 323 -17.19 -3.58 -26.30
C LYS A 323 -16.02 -4.40 -25.77
N PHE A 324 -15.11 -3.77 -25.06
CA PHE A 324 -14.00 -4.44 -24.39
C PHE A 324 -14.50 -5.39 -23.29
N MET A 325 -15.46 -4.96 -22.46
CA MET A 325 -16.07 -5.82 -21.44
C MET A 325 -16.82 -7.02 -22.04
N GLN A 326 -17.53 -6.83 -23.16
CA GLN A 326 -18.19 -7.93 -23.87
C GLN A 326 -17.19 -8.96 -24.43
N LEU A 327 -16.06 -8.50 -24.95
CA LEU A 327 -15.00 -9.37 -25.45
C LEU A 327 -14.38 -10.20 -24.32
N LEU A 328 -14.15 -9.60 -23.15
CA LEU A 328 -13.65 -10.32 -21.97
C LEU A 328 -14.63 -11.43 -21.54
N GLN A 329 -15.93 -11.14 -21.48
CA GLN A 329 -16.94 -12.15 -21.18
C GLN A 329 -16.99 -13.28 -22.21
N PHE A 330 -16.84 -12.98 -23.50
CA PHE A 330 -16.77 -14.00 -24.55
C PHE A 330 -15.56 -14.93 -24.38
N LEU A 331 -14.40 -14.37 -24.00
CA LEU A 331 -13.19 -15.15 -23.75
C LEU A 331 -13.30 -16.01 -22.49
N GLU A 332 -14.05 -15.57 -21.47
CA GLU A 332 -14.35 -16.38 -20.28
C GLU A 332 -15.32 -17.54 -20.56
N SER A 333 -16.09 -17.46 -21.65
CA SER A 333 -17.06 -18.50 -22.05
C SER A 333 -16.49 -19.64 -22.90
N LYS A 334 -15.20 -19.58 -23.24
CA LYS A 334 -14.45 -20.63 -23.96
C LYS A 334 -13.41 -21.25 -23.05
#